data_AF-A0A6B2GA18-F1
#
_entry.id   AF-A0A6B2GA18-F1
#
_cell.length_a   1.000
_cell.length_b   1.000
_cell.length_c   1.000
_cell.angle_alpha   90.00
_cell.angle_beta   90.00
_cell.angle_gamma   90.00
#
_symmetry.space_group_name_H-M   'P 1'
#
loop_
_entity.id
_entity.type
_entity.pdbx_description
1 polymer ?
#
loop_
_entity_poly.entity_id
_entity_poly.type
_entity_poly.pdbx_seq_one_letter_code
_entity_poly.pdbx_strand_id
1 'polypeptide(L)'
;MKKKLLVLLITLMGLTYYSYGQAKPDQKFGITWGGFVKVDYLADTRQNVTAREGHFLIFPAAENIVGGTDLNDVANFNILAVQTRLTGKITGPDFFGMKTSGMIEGAFFGQSDPDINGFRLRHAFVKLSNDKVDIIMGQYWHPMFVTAVFPGTYSFNTGVPFQPFSRNPQLRITTKGKVQFIGVMFSERDFASRGPAGTTSKYVRDAFIPQLHTQLQFVGKESLGGIGVN
;
A
#
# COMPACT_ATOMS: atom_id res chain seq x y z
N MET A 1 36.42 -19.43 7.00
CA MET A 1 35.15 -18.70 6.76
C MET A 1 35.37 -17.21 6.45
N LYS A 2 36.12 -16.45 7.24
CA LYS A 2 36.35 -15.00 7.03
C LYS A 2 36.89 -14.62 5.63
N LYS A 3 37.85 -15.37 5.07
CA LYS A 3 38.38 -15.13 3.71
C LYS A 3 37.33 -15.36 2.60
N LYS A 4 36.43 -16.34 2.75
CA LYS A 4 35.34 -16.59 1.79
C LYS A 4 34.27 -15.48 1.84
N LEU A 5 34.00 -14.96 3.04
CA LEU A 5 33.09 -13.83 3.25
C LEU A 5 33.63 -12.54 2.62
N LEU A 6 34.94 -12.30 2.74
CA LEU A 6 35.62 -11.14 2.15
C LEU A 6 35.57 -11.18 0.62
N VAL A 7 35.82 -12.35 0.02
CA VAL A 7 35.71 -12.54 -1.44
C VAL A 7 34.28 -12.30 -1.91
N LEU A 8 33.27 -12.82 -1.21
CA LEU A 8 31.86 -12.58 -1.54
C LEU A 8 31.50 -11.09 -1.47
N LEU A 9 31.98 -10.37 -0.44
CA LEU A 9 31.76 -8.94 -0.27
C LEU A 9 32.41 -8.12 -1.39
N ILE A 10 33.65 -8.44 -1.75
CA ILE A 10 34.36 -7.78 -2.87
C ILE A 10 33.67 -8.07 -4.20
N THR A 11 33.13 -9.28 -4.39
CA THR A 11 32.39 -9.65 -5.60
C THR A 11 31.06 -8.89 -5.68
N LEU A 12 30.34 -8.76 -4.56
CA LEU A 12 29.13 -7.96 -4.45
C LEU A 12 29.40 -6.47 -4.69
N MET A 13 30.50 -5.93 -4.17
CA MET A 13 30.92 -4.55 -4.43
C MET A 13 31.31 -4.35 -5.91
N GLY A 14 32.06 -5.27 -6.52
CA GLY A 14 32.41 -5.22 -7.94
C GLY A 14 31.19 -5.22 -8.87
N LEU A 15 30.14 -5.97 -8.52
CA LEU A 15 28.87 -5.98 -9.23
C LEU A 15 28.14 -4.63 -9.15
N THR A 16 28.27 -3.89 -8.04
CA THR A 16 27.69 -2.53 -7.95
C THR A 16 28.39 -1.54 -8.87
N TYR A 17 29.72 -1.57 -8.99
CA TYR A 17 30.49 -0.67 -9.87
C TYR A 17 30.18 -0.88 -11.36
N TYR A 18 30.01 -2.12 -11.82
CA TYR A 18 29.62 -2.41 -13.21
C TYR A 18 28.20 -1.92 -13.54
N SER A 19 27.31 -1.84 -12.55
CA SER A 19 25.94 -1.39 -12.76
C SER A 19 25.79 0.12 -12.94
N TYR A 20 26.76 0.93 -12.49
CA TYR A 20 26.71 2.40 -12.64
C TYR A 20 27.15 2.88 -14.05
N GLY A 21 27.66 2.00 -14.91
CA GLY A 21 28.25 2.35 -16.21
C GLY A 21 27.32 2.34 -17.44
N GLN A 22 26.01 2.14 -17.28
CA GLN A 22 25.06 1.97 -18.41
C GLN A 22 24.09 3.13 -18.65
N ALA A 23 24.37 4.34 -18.17
CA ALA A 23 23.56 5.50 -18.53
C ALA A 23 23.85 5.92 -19.98
N LYS A 24 22.93 5.59 -20.91
CA LYS A 24 22.97 6.12 -22.27
C LYS A 24 22.76 7.65 -22.22
N PRO A 25 23.51 8.46 -22.99
CA PRO A 25 23.49 9.93 -22.91
C PRO A 25 22.12 10.61 -23.09
N ASP A 26 21.14 9.93 -23.70
CA ASP A 26 19.84 10.51 -24.08
C ASP A 26 18.66 10.16 -23.15
N GLN A 27 18.85 9.35 -22.10
CA GLN A 27 17.74 9.04 -21.19
C GLN A 27 17.53 10.14 -20.15
N LYS A 28 16.55 11.02 -20.39
CA LYS A 28 16.06 11.98 -19.38
C LYS A 28 15.29 11.23 -18.29
N PHE A 29 15.94 11.00 -17.15
CA PHE A 29 15.29 10.56 -15.92
C PHE A 29 14.64 11.76 -15.21
N GLY A 30 13.55 11.53 -14.50
CA GLY A 30 12.88 12.62 -13.80
C GLY A 30 11.70 12.18 -12.96
N ILE A 31 11.06 13.18 -12.38
CA ILE A 31 9.84 13.04 -11.58
C ILE A 31 8.68 13.71 -12.31
N THR A 32 7.59 12.97 -12.48
CA THR A 32 6.31 13.50 -12.94
C THR A 32 5.38 13.58 -11.75
N TRP A 33 4.91 14.80 -11.45
CA TRP A 33 3.93 15.05 -10.41
C TRP A 33 2.51 14.84 -10.93
N GLY A 34 1.66 14.30 -10.09
CA GLY A 34 0.22 14.16 -10.31
C GLY A 34 -0.50 14.09 -8.97
N GLY A 35 -1.81 13.91 -9.02
CA GLY A 35 -2.64 13.93 -7.82
C GLY A 35 -3.95 14.66 -8.07
N PHE A 36 -4.60 15.06 -7.00
CA PHE A 36 -5.84 15.83 -7.04
C PHE A 36 -6.11 16.52 -5.71
N VAL A 37 -6.83 17.64 -5.78
CA VAL A 37 -7.53 18.22 -4.63
C VAL A 37 -8.95 17.67 -4.64
N LYS A 38 -9.42 17.20 -3.49
CA LYS A 38 -10.80 16.72 -3.34
C LYS A 38 -11.39 17.28 -2.07
N VAL A 39 -12.58 17.87 -2.19
CA VAL A 39 -13.40 18.35 -1.08
C VAL A 39 -14.69 17.56 -1.12
N ASP A 40 -15.01 16.88 -0.04
CA ASP A 40 -16.23 16.09 0.11
C ASP A 40 -17.15 16.76 1.12
N TYR A 41 -18.43 16.86 0.73
CA TYR A 41 -19.53 17.31 1.57
C TYR A 41 -20.32 16.06 1.96
N LEU A 42 -20.40 15.79 3.25
CA LEU A 42 -20.96 14.58 3.82
C LEU A 42 -22.20 14.97 4.61
N ALA A 43 -23.33 14.37 4.30
CA ALA A 43 -24.58 14.56 5.03
C ALA A 43 -25.24 13.19 5.22
N ASP A 44 -25.23 12.71 6.46
CA ASP A 44 -25.85 11.46 6.84
C ASP A 44 -27.12 11.75 7.64
N THR A 45 -28.19 10.99 7.40
CA THR A 45 -29.45 11.15 8.15
C THR A 45 -29.40 10.53 9.54
N ARG A 46 -28.34 9.76 9.85
CA ARG A 46 -28.16 9.05 11.12
C ARG A 46 -26.67 8.90 11.47
N GLN A 47 -26.37 8.39 12.65
CA GLN A 47 -25.01 8.03 13.04
C GLN A 47 -24.51 6.79 12.28
N ASN A 48 -23.23 6.81 11.93
CA ASN A 48 -22.55 5.75 11.18
C ASN A 48 -21.32 5.23 11.95
N VAL A 49 -20.94 3.99 11.71
CA VAL A 49 -19.60 3.49 12.09
C VAL A 49 -18.62 3.96 11.03
N THR A 50 -17.71 4.85 11.43
CA THR A 50 -16.79 5.54 10.53
C THR A 50 -15.39 5.62 11.11
N ALA A 51 -14.45 6.05 10.28
CA ALA A 51 -13.19 6.65 10.70
C ALA A 51 -12.98 7.95 9.93
N ARG A 52 -11.96 8.72 10.31
CA ARG A 52 -11.55 9.97 9.65
C ARG A 52 -12.65 11.02 9.64
N GLU A 53 -13.22 11.26 10.82
CA GLU A 53 -14.26 12.27 11.04
C GLU A 53 -15.48 12.08 10.11
N GLY A 54 -15.88 10.82 9.92
CA GLY A 54 -17.01 10.46 9.05
C GLY A 54 -16.65 10.23 7.58
N HIS A 55 -15.46 10.64 7.12
CA HIS A 55 -15.08 10.49 5.71
C HIS A 55 -14.95 9.04 5.26
N PHE A 56 -14.38 8.21 6.14
CA PHE A 56 -14.21 6.78 5.88
C PHE A 56 -15.42 6.01 6.40
N LEU A 57 -16.47 5.93 5.59
CA LEU A 57 -17.71 5.23 5.92
C LEU A 57 -17.53 3.71 5.87
N ILE A 58 -17.83 3.03 6.98
CA ILE A 58 -17.81 1.56 7.06
C ILE A 58 -19.21 0.99 6.87
N PHE A 59 -20.14 1.31 7.78
CA PHE A 59 -21.56 0.94 7.68
C PHE A 59 -22.42 1.78 8.65
N PRO A 60 -23.76 1.82 8.48
CA PRO A 60 -24.66 2.47 9.43
C PRO A 60 -24.54 1.91 10.84
N ALA A 61 -24.56 2.79 11.84
CA ALA A 61 -24.61 2.32 13.23
C ALA A 61 -25.93 1.59 13.47
N ALA A 62 -25.87 0.48 14.21
CA ALA A 62 -27.07 -0.21 14.67
C ALA A 62 -27.91 0.71 15.57
N GLU A 63 -29.20 0.43 15.70
CA GLU A 63 -30.06 1.17 16.62
C GLU A 63 -29.53 1.07 18.05
N ASN A 64 -29.52 2.19 18.76
CA ASN A 64 -29.13 2.29 20.16
C ASN A 64 -30.33 2.76 20.98
N ILE A 65 -31.23 1.82 21.29
CA ILE A 65 -32.49 2.13 21.97
C ILE A 65 -32.26 2.31 23.47
N VAL A 66 -32.45 3.53 23.96
CA VAL A 66 -32.46 3.85 25.39
C VAL A 66 -33.77 4.55 25.71
N GLY A 67 -34.58 3.98 26.61
CA GLY A 67 -35.88 4.54 26.97
C GLY A 67 -36.91 4.61 25.83
N GLY A 68 -36.73 3.80 24.77
CA GLY A 68 -37.63 3.76 23.61
C GLY A 68 -37.23 4.71 22.46
N THR A 69 -36.11 5.40 22.56
CA THR A 69 -35.57 6.28 21.50
C THR A 69 -34.26 5.74 20.96
N ASP A 70 -34.09 5.72 19.63
CA ASP A 70 -32.80 5.42 19.00
C ASP A 70 -31.87 6.63 19.11
N LEU A 71 -30.84 6.52 19.94
CA LEU A 71 -29.83 7.57 20.09
C LEU A 71 -28.97 7.76 18.83
N ASN A 72 -28.97 6.80 17.91
CA ASN A 72 -28.26 6.89 16.65
C ASN A 72 -29.11 7.49 15.51
N ASP A 73 -30.39 7.75 15.72
CA ASP A 73 -31.27 8.46 14.77
C ASP A 73 -31.04 9.98 14.83
N VAL A 74 -29.79 10.37 14.59
CA VAL A 74 -29.33 11.76 14.63
C VAL A 74 -28.51 12.03 13.39
N ALA A 75 -28.96 13.00 12.58
CA ALA A 75 -28.25 13.42 11.38
C ALA A 75 -26.87 13.99 11.71
N ASN A 76 -25.91 13.82 10.79
CA ASN A 76 -24.58 14.39 10.91
C ASN A 76 -24.18 15.07 9.59
N PHE A 77 -23.26 16.02 9.68
CA PHE A 77 -22.73 16.76 8.54
C PHE A 77 -21.25 17.04 8.73
N ASN A 78 -20.47 16.93 7.65
CA ASN A 78 -19.07 17.35 7.64
C ASN A 78 -18.61 17.79 6.25
N ILE A 79 -17.58 18.64 6.19
CA ILE A 79 -16.91 19.04 4.94
C ILE A 79 -15.43 18.83 5.12
N LEU A 80 -14.81 17.98 4.28
CA LEU A 80 -13.43 17.59 4.46
C LEU A 80 -12.65 17.59 3.13
N ALA A 81 -11.43 18.11 3.16
CA ALA A 81 -10.50 18.09 2.02
C ALA A 81 -9.39 17.02 2.15
N VAL A 82 -9.51 16.16 3.14
CA VAL A 82 -8.45 15.25 3.66
C VAL A 82 -8.05 14.15 2.68
N GLN A 83 -8.85 13.86 1.65
CA GLN A 83 -8.47 12.89 0.61
C GLN A 83 -7.55 13.47 -0.46
N THR A 84 -7.29 14.79 -0.44
CA THR A 84 -6.34 15.47 -1.33
C THR A 84 -5.00 14.74 -1.35
N ARG A 85 -4.48 14.50 -2.55
CA ARG A 85 -3.38 13.57 -2.82
C ARG A 85 -2.34 14.18 -3.74
N LEU A 86 -1.08 13.88 -3.43
CA LEU A 86 0.06 14.18 -4.28
C LEU A 86 0.84 12.90 -4.56
N THR A 87 1.21 12.70 -5.82
CA THR A 87 1.96 11.55 -6.32
C THR A 87 3.14 12.03 -7.16
N GLY A 88 4.34 11.55 -6.86
CA GLY A 88 5.53 11.67 -7.70
C GLY A 88 5.87 10.33 -8.32
N LYS A 89 5.81 10.22 -9.64
CA LYS A 89 6.26 9.05 -10.40
C LYS A 89 7.66 9.29 -10.93
N ILE A 90 8.59 8.38 -10.65
CA ILE A 90 10.01 8.55 -10.91
C ILE A 90 10.46 7.54 -11.97
N THR A 91 11.18 7.98 -12.98
CA THR A 91 11.89 7.12 -13.93
C THR A 91 13.36 7.04 -13.56
N GLY A 92 13.98 5.87 -13.76
CA GLY A 92 15.39 5.64 -13.48
C GLY A 92 16.08 4.83 -14.58
N PRO A 93 17.41 4.70 -14.49
CA PRO A 93 18.19 3.92 -15.46
C PRO A 93 17.82 2.45 -15.44
N ASP A 94 18.06 1.79 -16.58
CA ASP A 94 17.96 0.33 -16.65
C ASP A 94 18.97 -0.31 -15.68
N PHE A 95 18.56 -1.36 -14.99
CA PHE A 95 19.35 -2.10 -14.01
C PHE A 95 19.27 -3.60 -14.32
N PHE A 96 20.41 -4.22 -14.67
CA PHE A 96 20.48 -5.65 -15.02
C PHE A 96 19.42 -6.08 -16.08
N GLY A 97 19.23 -5.26 -17.12
CA GLY A 97 18.24 -5.53 -18.17
C GLY A 97 16.78 -5.34 -17.74
N MET A 98 16.53 -4.74 -16.57
CA MET A 98 15.21 -4.38 -16.07
C MET A 98 15.03 -2.86 -16.11
N LYS A 99 13.82 -2.41 -16.43
CA LYS A 99 13.43 -0.99 -16.29
C LYS A 99 13.25 -0.64 -14.82
N THR A 100 13.88 0.45 -14.40
CA THR A 100 13.73 0.97 -13.03
C THR A 100 12.76 2.14 -13.01
N SER A 101 11.84 2.13 -12.06
CA SER A 101 10.96 3.26 -11.75
C SER A 101 10.69 3.33 -10.26
N GLY A 102 10.05 4.40 -9.80
CA GLY A 102 9.64 4.55 -8.42
C GLY A 102 8.38 5.37 -8.29
N MET A 103 7.77 5.33 -7.11
CA MET A 103 6.61 6.13 -6.78
C MET A 103 6.67 6.56 -5.32
N ILE A 104 6.46 7.85 -5.10
CA ILE A 104 6.12 8.41 -3.79
C ILE A 104 4.69 8.97 -3.89
N GLU A 105 3.85 8.66 -2.92
CA GLU A 105 2.48 9.16 -2.86
C GLU A 105 2.10 9.41 -1.41
N GLY A 106 1.46 10.55 -1.16
CA GLY A 106 0.87 10.88 0.13
C GLY A 106 -0.50 11.53 -0.01
N ALA A 107 -1.26 11.55 1.07
CA ALA A 107 -2.53 12.26 1.16
C ALA A 107 -2.72 12.80 2.58
N PHE A 108 -3.52 13.86 2.73
CA PHE A 108 -3.86 14.49 4.01
C PHE A 108 -4.87 13.69 4.85
N PHE A 109 -4.88 12.37 4.67
CA PHE A 109 -5.93 11.50 5.19
C PHE A 109 -5.66 10.97 6.60
N GLY A 110 -4.48 11.24 7.17
CA GLY A 110 -4.06 10.69 8.47
C GLY A 110 -4.00 9.15 8.55
N GLN A 111 -3.30 8.64 9.55
CA GLN A 111 -3.27 7.21 9.91
C GLN A 111 -4.33 6.84 10.95
N SER A 112 -4.85 7.83 11.64
CA SER A 112 -5.85 7.76 12.69
C SER A 112 -6.67 9.07 12.68
N ASP A 113 -7.69 9.16 13.52
CA ASP A 113 -8.47 10.38 13.65
C ASP A 113 -7.68 11.49 14.37
N PRO A 114 -6.84 11.19 15.39
CA PRO A 114 -5.96 12.19 15.98
C PRO A 114 -4.97 12.90 15.04
N ASP A 115 -4.62 12.31 13.89
CA ASP A 115 -3.75 12.92 12.87
C ASP A 115 -4.47 13.17 11.54
N ILE A 116 -5.80 13.29 11.57
CA ILE A 116 -6.58 13.74 10.42
C ILE A 116 -6.05 15.10 9.92
N ASN A 117 -6.11 15.30 8.60
CA ASN A 117 -5.48 16.44 7.93
C ASN A 117 -3.93 16.44 8.00
N GLY A 118 -3.31 15.40 8.53
CA GLY A 118 -1.87 15.14 8.44
C GLY A 118 -1.49 14.47 7.11
N PHE A 119 -0.37 14.92 6.51
CA PHE A 119 0.14 14.32 5.27
C PHE A 119 0.79 12.95 5.54
N ARG A 120 0.05 11.88 5.24
CA ARG A 120 0.47 10.50 5.45
C ARG A 120 1.01 9.88 4.17
N LEU A 121 2.13 9.18 4.29
CA LEU A 121 2.69 8.34 3.25
C LEU A 121 1.73 7.19 2.87
N ARG A 122 1.44 7.05 1.58
CA ARG A 122 0.64 5.96 1.01
C ARG A 122 1.56 4.97 0.32
N HIS A 123 2.23 5.39 -0.74
CA HIS A 123 3.19 4.56 -1.47
C HIS A 123 4.58 5.18 -1.42
N ALA A 124 5.59 4.34 -1.26
CA ALA A 124 7.00 4.71 -1.40
C ALA A 124 7.78 3.46 -1.80
N PHE A 125 8.00 3.25 -3.08
CA PHE A 125 8.69 2.06 -3.55
C PHE A 125 9.53 2.31 -4.80
N VAL A 126 10.52 1.43 -4.98
CA VAL A 126 11.23 1.22 -6.24
C VAL A 126 10.64 -0.01 -6.92
N LYS A 127 10.53 0.04 -8.24
CA LYS A 127 10.07 -1.05 -9.10
C LYS A 127 11.11 -1.38 -10.17
N LEU A 128 11.47 -2.65 -10.27
CA LEU A 128 12.22 -3.22 -11.39
C LEU A 128 11.25 -4.04 -12.24
N SER A 129 11.28 -3.88 -13.56
CA SER A 129 10.35 -4.56 -14.47
C SER A 129 11.02 -5.03 -15.75
N ASN A 130 10.71 -6.23 -16.21
CA ASN A 130 11.02 -6.72 -17.55
C ASN A 130 9.81 -7.48 -18.13
N ASP A 131 9.96 -8.17 -19.26
CA ASP A 131 8.84 -8.87 -19.91
C ASP A 131 8.30 -10.05 -19.09
N LYS A 132 9.05 -10.55 -18.11
CA LYS A 132 8.72 -11.76 -17.34
C LYS A 132 8.29 -11.47 -15.90
N VAL A 133 8.88 -10.47 -15.25
CA VAL A 133 8.68 -10.23 -13.82
C VAL A 133 8.65 -8.74 -13.48
N ASP A 134 7.89 -8.44 -12.42
CA ASP A 134 7.91 -7.19 -11.68
C ASP A 134 8.45 -7.45 -10.27
N ILE A 135 9.40 -6.63 -9.83
CA ILE A 135 9.92 -6.62 -8.45
C ILE A 135 9.63 -5.26 -7.83
N ILE A 136 8.99 -5.22 -6.67
CA ILE A 136 8.69 -4.01 -5.92
C ILE A 136 9.36 -4.08 -4.55
N MET A 137 10.03 -2.99 -4.17
CA MET A 137 10.72 -2.84 -2.89
C MET A 137 10.28 -1.54 -2.23
N GLY A 138 9.65 -1.62 -1.07
CA GLY A 138 9.18 -0.47 -0.29
C GLY A 138 7.73 -0.62 0.16
N GLN A 139 7.06 0.50 0.44
CA GLN A 139 5.69 0.51 0.91
C GLN A 139 4.68 0.43 -0.25
N TYR A 140 4.00 -0.71 -0.35
CA TYR A 140 2.97 -0.98 -1.35
C TYR A 140 1.73 -1.61 -0.69
N TRP A 141 0.67 -1.85 -1.46
CA TRP A 141 -0.54 -2.50 -0.96
C TRP A 141 -0.25 -3.83 -0.25
N HIS A 142 -1.03 -4.13 0.78
CA HIS A 142 -0.99 -5.41 1.48
C HIS A 142 -1.08 -6.58 0.47
N PRO A 143 -0.36 -7.71 0.65
CA PRO A 143 -0.35 -8.83 -0.30
C PRO A 143 -1.72 -9.35 -0.73
N MET A 144 -2.64 -9.47 0.23
CA MET A 144 -4.03 -9.89 -0.01
C MET A 144 -4.92 -8.82 -0.67
N PHE A 145 -4.43 -7.60 -0.93
CA PHE A 145 -5.21 -6.58 -1.63
C PHE A 145 -5.06 -6.77 -3.15
N VAL A 146 -6.16 -7.09 -3.82
CA VAL A 146 -6.19 -7.39 -5.26
C VAL A 146 -6.36 -6.09 -6.06
N THR A 147 -5.24 -5.47 -6.45
CA THR A 147 -5.24 -4.15 -7.13
C THR A 147 -5.87 -4.16 -8.51
N ALA A 148 -6.02 -5.33 -9.14
CA ALA A 148 -6.63 -5.45 -10.46
C ALA A 148 -8.16 -5.42 -10.43
N VAL A 149 -8.78 -5.76 -9.28
CA VAL A 149 -10.23 -5.85 -9.12
C VAL A 149 -10.62 -5.40 -7.72
N PHE A 150 -10.81 -4.10 -7.55
CA PHE A 150 -11.36 -3.51 -6.33
C PHE A 150 -12.34 -2.39 -6.69
N PRO A 151 -13.36 -2.12 -5.86
CA PRO A 151 -14.40 -1.16 -6.20
C PRO A 151 -13.85 0.27 -6.17
N GLY A 152 -14.10 1.02 -7.24
CA GLY A 152 -13.99 2.48 -7.24
C GLY A 152 -15.25 3.06 -6.63
N THR A 153 -15.21 3.43 -5.35
CA THR A 153 -16.37 3.97 -4.63
C THR A 153 -16.32 5.50 -4.60
N TYR A 154 -17.50 6.14 -4.67
CA TYR A 154 -17.60 7.60 -4.50
C TYR A 154 -17.30 8.01 -3.05
N SER A 155 -18.03 7.40 -2.10
CA SER A 155 -17.69 7.44 -0.68
C SER A 155 -16.45 6.58 -0.45
N PHE A 156 -15.37 7.18 0.05
CA PHE A 156 -14.07 6.54 0.06
C PHE A 156 -13.95 5.48 1.16
N ASN A 157 -14.08 4.21 0.79
CA ASN A 157 -13.85 3.09 1.71
C ASN A 157 -13.14 1.88 1.06
N THR A 158 -13.00 1.86 -0.27
CA THR A 158 -12.26 0.81 -1.00
C THR A 158 -12.79 -0.62 -0.74
N GLY A 159 -14.08 -0.76 -0.41
CA GLY A 159 -14.72 -2.07 -0.18
C GLY A 159 -14.51 -2.68 1.21
N VAL A 160 -14.04 -1.91 2.19
CA VAL A 160 -13.97 -2.33 3.60
C VAL A 160 -15.38 -2.74 4.09
N PRO A 161 -15.52 -3.79 4.94
CA PRO A 161 -14.45 -4.57 5.58
C PRO A 161 -13.95 -5.77 4.78
N PHE A 162 -14.39 -5.95 3.53
CA PHE A 162 -14.12 -7.18 2.77
C PHE A 162 -12.70 -7.25 2.20
N GLN A 163 -12.09 -6.11 1.86
CA GLN A 163 -10.70 -6.05 1.42
C GLN A 163 -9.75 -5.50 2.50
N PRO A 164 -8.52 -6.05 2.61
CA PRO A 164 -7.53 -5.56 3.56
C PRO A 164 -7.00 -4.19 3.14
N PHE A 165 -7.37 -3.14 3.87
CA PHE A 165 -6.99 -1.77 3.55
C PHE A 165 -5.71 -1.34 4.28
N SER A 166 -4.58 -1.96 3.90
CA SER A 166 -3.26 -1.65 4.46
C SER A 166 -2.21 -1.47 3.37
N ARG A 167 -1.16 -0.72 3.69
CA ARG A 167 0.05 -0.62 2.89
C ARG A 167 1.24 -0.95 3.78
N ASN A 168 2.07 -1.87 3.31
CA ASN A 168 3.11 -2.49 4.11
C ASN A 168 4.47 -2.36 3.40
N PRO A 169 5.54 -2.07 4.14
CA PRO A 169 6.90 -2.26 3.66
C PRO A 169 7.08 -3.71 3.23
N GLN A 170 7.49 -3.92 1.98
CA GLN A 170 7.56 -5.25 1.38
C GLN A 170 8.63 -5.36 0.29
N LEU A 171 9.09 -6.58 0.08
CA LEU A 171 9.72 -7.07 -1.14
C LEU A 171 8.71 -7.99 -1.83
N ARG A 172 8.25 -7.61 -3.02
CA ARG A 172 7.27 -8.35 -3.82
C ARG A 172 7.87 -8.73 -5.15
N ILE A 173 7.66 -9.98 -5.57
CA ILE A 173 7.95 -10.46 -6.92
C ILE A 173 6.63 -10.95 -7.54
N THR A 174 6.34 -10.51 -8.75
CA THR A 174 5.17 -10.93 -9.53
C THR A 174 5.59 -11.37 -10.91
N THR A 175 5.27 -12.59 -11.34
CA THR A 175 5.47 -13.02 -12.72
C THR A 175 4.38 -12.47 -13.63
N LYS A 176 4.71 -12.22 -14.89
CA LYS A 176 3.78 -11.73 -15.92
C LYS A 176 3.24 -12.89 -16.76
N GLY A 177 2.03 -12.72 -17.27
CA GLY A 177 1.34 -13.71 -18.09
C GLY A 177 -0.08 -13.99 -17.60
N LYS A 178 -0.70 -15.03 -18.17
CA LYS A 178 -2.05 -15.51 -17.78
C LYS A 178 -2.06 -16.24 -16.44
N VAL A 179 -0.93 -16.78 -16.02
CA VAL A 179 -0.73 -17.36 -14.68
C VAL A 179 0.37 -16.55 -14.01
N GLN A 180 0.01 -15.86 -12.94
CA GLN A 180 0.91 -14.99 -12.20
C GLN A 180 1.20 -15.61 -10.84
N PHE A 181 2.48 -15.85 -10.58
CA PHE A 181 2.96 -16.14 -9.24
C PHE A 181 3.32 -14.83 -8.55
N ILE A 182 2.86 -14.65 -7.32
CA ILE A 182 3.18 -13.52 -6.46
C ILE A 182 3.82 -14.09 -5.20
N GLY A 183 5.05 -13.66 -4.91
CA GLY A 183 5.73 -13.91 -3.64
C GLY A 183 6.00 -12.58 -2.94
N VAL A 184 5.66 -12.49 -1.66
CA VAL A 184 5.88 -11.27 -0.87
C VAL A 184 6.50 -11.60 0.48
N MET A 185 7.53 -10.85 0.82
CA MET A 185 8.05 -10.73 2.19
C MET A 185 7.70 -9.34 2.69
N PHE A 186 7.07 -9.20 3.84
CA PHE A 186 6.59 -7.89 4.32
C PHE A 186 6.61 -7.76 5.85
N SER A 187 6.43 -6.52 6.32
CA SER A 187 6.32 -6.17 7.74
C SER A 187 5.19 -5.17 7.99
N GLU A 188 4.90 -4.90 9.25
CA GLU A 188 3.83 -4.00 9.70
C GLU A 188 4.36 -2.58 9.92
N ARG A 189 3.50 -1.59 9.66
CA ARG A 189 3.79 -0.18 9.97
C ARG A 189 2.52 0.52 10.44
N ASP A 190 1.57 0.71 9.54
CA ASP A 190 0.35 1.51 9.78
C ASP A 190 -0.62 0.80 10.73
N PHE A 191 -0.74 -0.52 10.57
CA PHE A 191 -1.58 -1.38 11.38
C PHE A 191 -0.68 -2.40 12.06
N ALA A 192 -0.15 -2.01 13.21
CA ALA A 192 0.75 -2.85 13.99
C ALA A 192 -0.02 -3.86 14.86
N SER A 193 0.64 -4.97 15.15
CA SER A 193 0.17 -6.01 16.05
C SER A 193 -0.21 -5.45 17.43
N ARG A 194 -1.24 -6.05 18.03
CA ARG A 194 -1.76 -5.72 19.37
C ARG A 194 -1.32 -6.80 20.35
N GLY A 195 -0.92 -6.41 21.55
CA GLY A 195 -0.51 -7.33 22.61
C GLY A 195 -0.49 -6.65 23.99
N PRO A 196 0.19 -7.23 24.99
CA PRO A 196 0.21 -6.72 26.37
C PRO A 196 0.67 -5.26 26.51
N ALA A 197 1.59 -4.80 25.67
CA ALA A 197 2.06 -3.40 25.61
C ALA A 197 1.20 -2.50 24.71
N GLY A 198 -0.03 -2.91 24.38
CA GLY A 198 -0.90 -2.21 23.43
C GLY A 198 -0.51 -2.46 21.97
N THR A 199 -0.93 -1.54 21.09
CA THR A 199 -0.61 -1.55 19.65
C THR A 199 0.78 -0.94 19.42
N THR A 200 1.74 -1.74 18.96
CA THR A 200 3.13 -1.26 18.79
C THR A 200 3.89 -2.08 17.74
N SER A 201 4.86 -1.45 17.07
CA SER A 201 5.78 -2.14 16.15
C SER A 201 6.82 -3.03 16.86
N LYS A 202 6.88 -2.99 18.20
CA LYS A 202 7.83 -3.79 18.98
C LYS A 202 7.71 -5.28 18.69
N TYR A 203 6.49 -5.82 18.59
CA TYR A 203 6.30 -7.27 18.39
C TYR A 203 6.90 -7.76 17.07
N VAL A 204 6.62 -7.08 15.94
CA VAL A 204 7.14 -7.50 14.64
C VAL A 204 8.65 -7.31 14.54
N ARG A 205 9.20 -6.27 15.19
CA ARG A 205 10.65 -6.02 15.22
C ARG A 205 11.39 -7.05 16.06
N ASP A 206 10.87 -7.37 17.23
CA ASP A 206 11.51 -8.29 18.17
C ASP A 206 11.38 -9.75 17.72
N ALA A 207 10.33 -10.09 16.96
CA ALA A 207 10.16 -11.42 16.39
C ALA A 207 11.27 -11.79 15.39
N PHE A 208 11.90 -10.79 14.75
CA PHE A 208 12.97 -10.96 13.76
C PHE A 208 12.62 -11.86 12.56
N ILE A 209 11.33 -12.14 12.36
CA ILE A 209 10.80 -12.97 11.28
C ILE A 209 9.83 -12.11 10.46
N PRO A 210 10.05 -11.94 9.15
CA PRO A 210 9.10 -11.22 8.31
C PRO A 210 7.85 -12.05 8.06
N GLN A 211 6.76 -11.40 7.70
CA GLN A 211 5.59 -12.10 7.18
C GLN A 211 5.84 -12.50 5.73
N LEU A 212 5.34 -13.68 5.35
CA LEU A 212 5.45 -14.22 4.01
C LEU A 212 4.06 -14.35 3.39
N HIS A 213 3.96 -14.13 2.09
CA HIS A 213 2.75 -14.35 1.33
C HIS A 213 3.11 -14.99 0.01
N THR A 214 2.30 -15.96 -0.43
CA THR A 214 2.36 -16.47 -1.79
C THR A 214 0.97 -16.55 -2.39
N GLN A 215 0.86 -16.24 -3.68
CA GLN A 215 -0.40 -16.32 -4.42
C GLN A 215 -0.16 -16.79 -5.85
N LEU A 216 -1.07 -17.60 -6.37
CA LEU A 216 -1.23 -17.86 -7.80
C LEU A 216 -2.52 -17.18 -8.27
N GLN A 217 -2.40 -16.35 -9.30
CA GLN A 217 -3.53 -15.68 -9.95
C GLN A 217 -3.65 -16.14 -11.42
N PHE A 218 -4.88 -16.36 -11.85
CA PHE A 218 -5.27 -16.71 -13.21
C PHE A 218 -5.98 -15.51 -13.85
N VAL A 219 -5.34 -14.91 -14.85
CA VAL A 219 -5.80 -13.69 -15.52
C VAL A 219 -6.48 -14.07 -16.85
N GLY A 220 -7.80 -13.93 -16.86
CA GLY A 220 -8.62 -14.01 -18.07
C GLY A 220 -8.73 -12.66 -18.79
N LYS A 221 -9.57 -12.58 -19.82
CA LYS A 221 -9.87 -11.31 -20.50
C LYS A 221 -10.65 -10.35 -19.61
N GLU A 222 -11.62 -10.88 -18.86
CA GLU A 222 -12.55 -10.12 -18.00
C GLU A 222 -12.66 -10.72 -16.60
N SER A 223 -11.86 -11.74 -16.30
CA SER A 223 -11.92 -12.45 -15.02
C SER A 223 -10.54 -12.54 -14.39
N LEU A 224 -10.53 -12.53 -13.06
CA LEU A 224 -9.36 -12.77 -12.24
C LEU A 224 -9.77 -13.70 -11.10
N GLY A 225 -9.06 -14.82 -10.97
CA GLY A 225 -9.23 -15.75 -9.87
C GLY A 225 -7.88 -16.19 -9.33
N GLY A 226 -7.84 -16.79 -8.15
CA GLY A 226 -6.57 -17.26 -7.60
C GLY A 226 -6.69 -17.89 -6.23
N ILE A 227 -5.57 -18.44 -5.78
CA ILE A 227 -5.40 -19.02 -4.44
C ILE A 227 -4.13 -18.44 -3.83
N GLY A 228 -4.15 -18.20 -2.51
CA GLY A 228 -3.00 -17.66 -1.82
C GLY A 228 -2.96 -18.09 -0.36
N VAL A 229 -1.77 -18.02 0.22
CA VAL A 229 -1.48 -18.36 1.61
C VAL A 229 -0.57 -17.27 2.19
N ASN A 230 -0.89 -16.86 3.41
CA ASN A 230 -0.06 -16.00 4.26
C ASN A 230 0.53 -16.87 5.37
#